data_AF-A0A926HVQ2-F1
#
_entry.id   AF-A0A926HVQ2-F1
#
_cell.length_a   1.000
_cell.length_b   1.000
_cell.length_c   1.000
_cell.angle_alpha   90.00
_cell.angle_beta   90.00
_cell.angle_gamma   90.00
#
_symmetry.space_group_name_H-M   'P 1'
#
loop_
_entity.id
_entity.type
_entity.pdbx_description
1 polymer ?
#
loop_
_entity_poly.entity_id
_entity_poly.type
_entity_poly.pdbx_seq_one_letter_code
_entity_poly.pdbx_strand_id
1 'polypeptide(L)'
;MLSKLKFALKKIQMRHSAGSLYEKPSALLYEYGAVCKSDDLEIPKSFRLPKDRIPDCRNQKTTGQCTCFALTGILQILWYLETGEWIQFSTTYAYGRHRASTERRMEGLYPFSLVKRACFLGSVPNEMMPELYEVPLAYDFVQNHPDLDKLDEVASATKIKTYIGFCSADKEKRTEEIKRAILKYQIPVFGNFRMCGAYHAVPIIGWDEKKWYYMNSWGTTYGENGICSSKYDTLTYAILLLDEKNSPVFPFTDVADEHWGSKAIRRCYGAGIINGIDATHFNPEGVLTRAQICQTLYKLAIKFTEANGEIFEDPYTLVTYSDVMPEHWFYNAVRYCSSKLLISEKHDNYFCPDEALTRGEFCNAIWNFIQLVCKSKDMINPSLTKMPFKDIADNDKFYNEIQICYSLGIINGIEKDKFCPDESLNRAQMCQMIYKLIKQIEVYEK
;
A
#
# COMPACT_ATOMS: atom_id res chain seq x y z
N MET A 1 -35.79 22.37 8.73
CA MET A 1 -35.48 21.07 9.37
C MET A 1 -35.24 19.98 8.32
N LEU A 2 -36.23 19.66 7.48
CA LEU A 2 -36.14 18.62 6.45
C LEU A 2 -34.97 18.78 5.44
N SER A 3 -34.65 20.02 5.04
CA SER A 3 -33.53 20.32 4.12
C SER A 3 -32.16 20.06 4.74
N LYS A 4 -31.94 20.53 5.98
CA LYS A 4 -30.72 20.25 6.76
C LYS A 4 -30.54 18.75 7.00
N LEU A 5 -31.64 18.05 7.25
CA LEU A 5 -31.67 16.62 7.48
C LEU A 5 -31.33 15.82 6.20
N LYS A 6 -31.91 16.20 5.06
CA LYS A 6 -31.53 15.63 3.75
C LYS A 6 -30.05 15.89 3.42
N PHE A 7 -29.55 17.09 3.73
CA PHE A 7 -28.14 17.43 3.53
C PHE A 7 -27.21 16.58 4.43
N ALA A 8 -27.53 16.43 5.70
CA ALA A 8 -26.79 15.59 6.64
C ALA A 8 -26.80 14.11 6.24
N LEU A 9 -27.97 13.57 5.84
CA LEU A 9 -28.08 12.20 5.33
C LEU A 9 -27.27 12.01 4.04
N LYS A 10 -27.25 12.99 3.14
CA LYS A 10 -26.39 12.99 1.95
C LYS A 10 -24.91 13.01 2.32
N LYS A 11 -24.50 13.80 3.33
CA LYS A 11 -23.12 13.84 3.85
C LYS A 11 -22.70 12.48 4.42
N ILE A 12 -23.56 11.85 5.22
CA ILE A 12 -23.37 10.49 5.75
C ILE A 12 -23.27 9.49 4.58
N GLN A 13 -24.18 9.55 3.60
CA GLN A 13 -24.15 8.66 2.43
C GLN A 13 -22.90 8.83 1.57
N MET A 14 -22.37 10.05 1.42
CA MET A 14 -21.09 10.30 0.73
C MET A 14 -19.88 9.70 1.48
N ARG A 15 -19.90 9.68 2.83
CA ARG A 15 -18.87 8.98 3.64
C ARG A 15 -18.87 7.46 3.42
N HIS A 16 -19.90 6.94 2.76
CA HIS A 16 -20.28 5.53 2.73
C HIS A 16 -20.21 4.93 1.30
N SER A 17 -20.40 5.74 0.26
CA SER A 17 -20.58 5.31 -1.13
C SER A 17 -19.33 4.94 -1.93
N ALA A 18 -18.12 4.98 -1.37
CA ALA A 18 -16.90 4.64 -2.11
C ALA A 18 -16.73 3.11 -2.29
N GLY A 19 -17.29 2.58 -3.39
CA GLY A 19 -16.91 1.38 -4.15
C GLY A 19 -16.52 0.08 -3.41
N SER A 20 -17.25 -1.00 -3.67
CA SER A 20 -16.77 -2.37 -3.46
C SER A 20 -16.05 -2.84 -4.72
N LEU A 21 -14.76 -3.09 -4.63
CA LEU A 21 -14.00 -3.85 -5.61
C LEU A 21 -13.04 -4.75 -4.84
N TYR A 22 -12.92 -6.00 -5.29
CA TYR A 22 -11.98 -7.00 -4.82
C TYR A 22 -10.55 -6.53 -5.13
N GLU A 23 -10.03 -5.58 -4.35
CA GLU A 23 -8.66 -5.08 -4.58
C GLU A 23 -7.65 -6.03 -3.91
N LYS A 24 -6.74 -6.57 -4.72
CA LYS A 24 -5.49 -7.17 -4.23
C LYS A 24 -4.73 -6.15 -3.37
N PRO A 25 -3.85 -6.60 -2.45
CA PRO A 25 -2.94 -5.68 -1.76
C PRO A 25 -2.24 -4.79 -2.79
N SER A 26 -2.41 -3.48 -2.63
CA SER A 26 -1.82 -2.49 -3.52
C SER A 26 -0.29 -2.62 -3.50
N ALA A 27 0.33 -2.59 -4.68
CA ALA A 27 1.79 -2.52 -4.81
C ALA A 27 2.37 -1.22 -4.20
N LEU A 28 1.52 -0.23 -3.92
CA LEU A 28 1.87 1.03 -3.24
C LEU A 28 1.91 0.94 -1.71
N LEU A 29 1.62 -0.23 -1.14
CA LEU A 29 1.66 -0.45 0.30
C LEU A 29 3.12 -0.38 0.78
N TYR A 30 3.38 0.36 1.87
CA TYR A 30 4.74 0.45 2.41
C TYR A 30 5.17 -0.95 2.87
N GLU A 31 6.35 -1.39 2.45
CA GLU A 31 6.91 -2.66 2.86
C GLU A 31 7.61 -2.48 4.20
N TYR A 32 7.28 -3.35 5.15
CA TYR A 32 7.86 -3.30 6.49
C TYR A 32 9.39 -3.27 6.48
N GLY A 33 10.04 -4.21 5.77
CA GLY A 33 11.50 -4.25 5.69
C GLY A 33 12.15 -3.04 4.98
N ALA A 34 11.39 -2.30 4.15
CA ALA A 34 11.93 -1.12 3.46
C ALA A 34 12.00 0.10 4.39
N VAL A 35 10.96 0.32 5.20
CA VAL A 35 10.84 1.50 6.07
C VAL A 35 11.26 1.25 7.51
N CYS A 36 11.20 -0.01 7.96
CA CYS A 36 11.70 -0.44 9.24
C CYS A 36 12.96 -1.26 8.98
N LYS A 37 14.14 -0.63 9.03
CA LYS A 37 15.39 -1.39 9.10
C LYS A 37 15.27 -2.38 10.26
N SER A 38 15.61 -3.64 10.00
CA SER A 38 15.60 -4.69 11.01
C SER A 38 16.59 -4.30 12.08
N ASP A 39 16.09 -3.80 13.20
CA ASP A 39 16.80 -3.97 14.45
C ASP A 39 16.96 -5.49 14.62
N ASP A 40 18.15 -5.95 15.01
CA ASP A 40 18.47 -7.35 15.32
C ASP A 40 17.72 -7.82 16.59
N LEU A 41 16.41 -7.62 16.59
CA LEU A 41 15.50 -8.07 17.63
C LEU A 41 15.44 -9.58 17.55
N GLU A 42 15.91 -10.22 18.61
CA GLU A 42 15.69 -11.64 18.83
C GLU A 42 14.19 -11.88 18.98
N ILE A 43 13.63 -12.74 18.12
CA ILE A 43 12.20 -13.06 18.15
C ILE A 43 11.99 -14.21 19.15
N PRO A 44 11.32 -13.98 20.30
CA PRO A 44 11.08 -15.05 21.24
C PRO A 44 10.10 -16.09 20.66
N LYS A 45 10.20 -17.33 21.15
CA LYS A 45 9.31 -18.45 20.79
C LYS A 45 7.83 -18.14 21.00
N SER A 46 7.52 -17.35 22.02
CA SER A 46 6.15 -16.89 22.32
C SER A 46 6.17 -15.47 22.84
N PHE A 47 5.14 -14.71 22.50
CA PHE A 47 4.96 -13.33 22.96
C PHE A 47 3.47 -12.98 23.00
N ARG A 48 3.09 -12.14 23.96
CA ARG A 48 1.80 -11.46 24.03
C ARG A 48 2.03 -10.00 24.32
N LEU A 49 1.25 -9.16 23.67
CA LEU A 49 1.15 -7.76 24.05
C LEU A 49 0.73 -7.64 25.53
N PRO A 50 1.22 -6.62 26.24
CA PRO A 50 0.71 -6.25 27.56
C PRO A 50 -0.81 -6.05 27.55
N LYS A 51 -1.46 -6.27 28.69
CA LYS A 51 -2.93 -6.20 28.80
C LYS A 51 -3.50 -4.83 28.37
N ASP A 52 -2.79 -3.75 28.69
CA ASP A 52 -3.10 -2.37 28.30
C ASP A 52 -2.77 -2.04 26.83
N ARG A 53 -2.34 -3.03 26.05
CA ARG A 53 -2.12 -2.97 24.60
C ARG A 53 -3.03 -3.94 23.83
N ILE A 54 -3.94 -4.62 24.54
CA ILE A 54 -4.93 -5.51 23.95
C ILE A 54 -6.28 -4.78 23.95
N PRO A 55 -6.94 -4.62 22.79
CA PRO A 55 -8.24 -3.96 22.74
C PRO A 55 -9.31 -4.81 23.42
N ASP A 56 -10.31 -4.17 24.02
CA ASP A 56 -11.44 -4.88 24.61
C ASP A 56 -12.19 -5.73 23.57
N CYS A 57 -12.60 -6.94 23.99
CA CYS A 57 -13.39 -7.80 23.14
C CYS A 57 -14.80 -7.22 22.96
N ARG A 58 -15.14 -6.88 21.73
CA ARG A 58 -16.48 -6.41 21.33
C ARG A 58 -17.25 -7.52 20.61
N ASN A 59 -18.57 -7.37 20.54
CA ASN A 59 -19.45 -8.33 19.89
C ASN A 59 -20.19 -7.68 18.72
N GLN A 60 -19.79 -8.03 17.49
CA GLN A 60 -20.42 -7.54 16.27
C GLN A 60 -21.83 -8.11 16.04
N LYS A 61 -22.31 -9.04 16.88
CA LYS A 61 -23.59 -9.74 16.76
C LYS A 61 -23.76 -10.28 15.34
N THR A 62 -24.91 -10.01 14.73
CA THR A 62 -25.22 -10.47 13.39
C THR A 62 -24.60 -9.59 12.31
N THR A 63 -23.98 -8.43 12.60
CA THR A 63 -23.64 -7.36 11.64
C THR A 63 -22.55 -7.71 10.63
N GLY A 64 -21.65 -8.64 10.96
CA GLY A 64 -20.57 -9.09 10.06
C GLY A 64 -19.52 -8.03 9.74
N GLN A 65 -19.27 -7.09 10.66
CA GLN A 65 -18.36 -5.94 10.49
C GLN A 65 -16.95 -6.18 11.05
N CYS A 66 -16.45 -7.42 11.06
CA CYS A 66 -15.15 -7.78 11.65
C CYS A 66 -14.00 -6.81 11.32
N THR A 67 -13.90 -6.33 10.08
CA THR A 67 -12.94 -5.33 9.61
C THR A 67 -12.98 -4.04 10.44
N CYS A 68 -14.17 -3.53 10.76
CA CYS A 68 -14.31 -2.31 11.57
C CYS A 68 -13.98 -2.53 13.02
N PHE A 69 -14.38 -3.67 13.59
CA PHE A 69 -14.03 -3.99 14.97
C PHE A 69 -12.51 -4.16 15.13
N ALA A 70 -11.85 -4.79 14.16
CA ALA A 70 -10.39 -4.90 14.14
C ALA A 70 -9.70 -3.52 14.03
N LEU A 71 -10.12 -2.69 13.06
CA LEU A 71 -9.55 -1.35 12.90
C LEU A 71 -9.78 -0.49 14.14
N THR A 72 -11.03 -0.37 14.58
CA THR A 72 -11.38 0.50 15.71
C THR A 72 -10.67 0.05 16.96
N GLY A 73 -10.58 -1.26 17.25
CA GLY A 73 -9.80 -1.78 18.37
C GLY A 73 -8.34 -1.31 18.34
N ILE A 74 -7.68 -1.34 17.18
CA ILE A 74 -6.30 -0.83 17.04
C ILE A 74 -6.26 0.70 17.25
N LEU A 75 -7.23 1.45 16.72
CA LEU A 75 -7.32 2.90 16.95
C LEU A 75 -7.44 3.25 18.44
N GLN A 76 -8.16 2.44 19.25
CA GLN A 76 -8.25 2.68 20.70
C GLN A 76 -6.87 2.56 21.36
N ILE A 77 -6.05 1.59 20.93
CA ILE A 77 -4.68 1.42 21.45
C ILE A 77 -3.80 2.60 21.07
N LEU A 78 -3.85 3.03 19.81
CA LEU A 78 -3.08 4.20 19.35
C LEU A 78 -3.49 5.47 20.11
N TRP A 79 -4.80 5.68 20.28
CA TRP A 79 -5.31 6.81 21.06
C TRP A 79 -4.87 6.76 22.52
N TYR A 80 -4.92 5.59 23.17
CA TYR A 80 -4.44 5.41 24.54
C TYR A 80 -2.94 5.69 24.66
N LEU A 81 -2.14 5.22 23.72
CA LEU A 81 -0.71 5.51 23.65
C LEU A 81 -0.43 7.00 23.47
N GLU A 82 -1.27 7.70 22.72
CA GLU A 82 -1.10 9.11 22.44
C GLU A 82 -1.53 10.00 23.61
N THR A 83 -2.66 9.69 24.25
CA THR A 83 -3.38 10.58 25.18
C THR A 83 -3.40 10.09 26.63
N GLY A 84 -3.18 8.79 26.87
CA GLY A 84 -3.38 8.15 28.17
C GLY A 84 -4.85 7.85 28.50
N GLU A 85 -5.79 8.16 27.59
CA GLU A 85 -7.23 7.94 27.79
C GLU A 85 -7.74 6.81 26.90
N TRP A 86 -8.72 6.05 27.41
CA TRP A 86 -9.41 5.05 26.62
C TRP A 86 -10.66 5.64 25.99
N ILE A 87 -10.85 5.35 24.71
CA ILE A 87 -12.06 5.72 24.00
C ILE A 87 -12.51 4.59 23.10
N GLN A 88 -13.80 4.34 23.03
CA GLN A 88 -14.36 3.41 22.06
C GLN A 88 -14.63 4.15 20.75
N PHE A 89 -14.07 3.68 19.64
CA PHE A 89 -14.32 4.29 18.33
C PHE A 89 -15.54 3.68 17.62
N SER A 90 -16.22 4.54 16.86
CA SER A 90 -17.37 4.19 16.02
C SER A 90 -16.98 3.17 14.94
N THR A 91 -17.73 2.07 14.85
CA THR A 91 -17.64 1.12 13.74
C THR A 91 -18.51 1.53 12.54
N THR A 92 -19.27 2.61 12.66
CA THR A 92 -20.23 3.06 11.64
C THR A 92 -19.70 4.24 10.83
N TYR A 93 -18.95 5.16 11.44
CA TYR A 93 -18.49 6.42 10.84
C TYR A 93 -17.71 6.24 9.53
N ALA A 94 -16.73 5.34 9.51
CA ALA A 94 -15.96 5.04 8.30
C ALA A 94 -16.65 4.03 7.35
N TYR A 95 -17.71 3.34 7.82
CA TYR A 95 -18.11 2.03 7.29
C TYR A 95 -19.38 2.00 6.46
N GLY A 96 -20.31 2.93 6.63
CA GLY A 96 -21.69 2.75 6.19
C GLY A 96 -21.85 2.08 4.83
N ARG A 97 -22.40 0.86 4.88
CA ARG A 97 -23.26 0.34 3.82
C ARG A 97 -24.27 -0.59 4.47
N HIS A 98 -25.51 -0.40 4.05
CA HIS A 98 -26.73 -1.05 4.52
C HIS A 98 -26.64 -2.56 4.44
N ARG A 99 -26.94 -3.29 5.51
CA ARG A 99 -27.60 -4.59 5.31
C ARG A 99 -28.98 -4.31 4.75
N ALA A 100 -29.17 -4.50 3.45
CA ALA A 100 -30.52 -4.68 2.94
C ALA A 100 -31.06 -5.95 3.60
N SER A 101 -32.25 -5.82 4.20
CA SER A 101 -32.97 -6.92 4.80
C SER A 101 -33.11 -8.08 3.80
N THR A 102 -33.00 -9.28 4.37
CA THR A 102 -33.50 -10.59 3.92
C THR A 102 -32.72 -11.53 2.99
N GLU A 103 -31.89 -11.17 2.01
CA GLU A 103 -31.47 -12.24 1.04
C GLU A 103 -30.02 -12.35 0.55
N ARG A 104 -29.07 -11.49 0.95
CA ARG A 104 -27.66 -11.72 0.61
C ARG A 104 -26.74 -11.42 1.78
N ARG A 105 -25.90 -12.40 2.18
CA ARG A 105 -24.69 -12.14 2.99
C ARG A 105 -23.90 -11.09 2.22
N MET A 106 -23.94 -9.84 2.68
CA MET A 106 -23.18 -8.78 2.02
C MET A 106 -21.69 -9.09 2.10
N GLU A 107 -20.99 -8.80 1.00
CA GLU A 107 -19.54 -8.78 0.96
C GLU A 107 -19.05 -7.78 2.02
N GLY A 108 -18.27 -8.25 2.99
CA GLY A 108 -17.70 -7.41 4.04
C GLY A 108 -16.80 -6.32 3.46
N LEU A 109 -16.63 -5.22 4.19
CA LEU A 109 -15.72 -4.15 3.75
C LEU A 109 -14.28 -4.66 3.74
N TYR A 110 -13.59 -4.42 2.63
CA TYR A 110 -12.19 -4.76 2.44
C TYR A 110 -11.29 -3.98 3.41
N PRO A 111 -10.38 -4.66 4.13
CA PRO A 111 -9.42 -4.03 5.03
C PRO A 111 -8.67 -2.83 4.44
N PHE A 112 -8.14 -2.93 3.22
CA PHE A 112 -7.37 -1.84 2.62
C PHE A 112 -8.19 -0.59 2.35
N SER A 113 -9.40 -0.75 1.81
CA SER A 113 -10.32 0.37 1.59
C SER A 113 -10.69 1.05 2.90
N LEU A 114 -10.89 0.26 3.97
CA LEU A 114 -11.16 0.79 5.30
C LEU A 114 -9.97 1.58 5.86
N VAL A 115 -8.75 1.03 5.78
CA VAL A 115 -7.53 1.70 6.25
C VAL A 115 -7.28 3.00 5.47
N LYS A 116 -7.47 3.00 4.14
CA LYS A 116 -7.39 4.22 3.31
C LYS A 116 -8.40 5.28 3.77
N ARG A 117 -9.64 4.88 4.06
CA ARG A 117 -10.67 5.79 4.62
C ARG A 117 -10.25 6.31 5.99
N ALA A 118 -9.68 5.49 6.86
CA ALA A 118 -9.20 5.92 8.18
C ALA A 118 -8.03 6.91 8.08
N CYS A 119 -7.17 6.80 7.07
CA CYS A 119 -6.14 7.82 6.80
C CYS A 119 -6.75 9.16 6.33
N PHE A 120 -7.83 9.11 5.56
CA PHE A 120 -8.45 10.31 4.97
C PHE A 120 -9.46 11.00 5.89
N LEU A 121 -10.24 10.23 6.64
CA LEU A 121 -11.34 10.71 7.48
C LEU A 121 -11.01 10.62 8.97
N GLY A 122 -10.21 9.64 9.39
CA GLY A 122 -10.11 9.23 10.79
C GLY A 122 -11.36 8.51 11.29
N SER A 123 -11.61 8.60 12.60
CA SER A 123 -12.77 8.03 13.28
C SER A 123 -13.26 8.92 14.41
N VAL A 124 -14.50 8.70 14.84
CA VAL A 124 -15.12 9.46 15.94
C VAL A 124 -15.43 8.54 17.11
N PRO A 125 -15.51 9.09 18.34
CA PRO A 125 -16.02 8.35 19.49
C PRO A 125 -17.33 7.65 19.17
N ASN A 126 -17.51 6.44 19.70
CA ASN A 126 -18.69 5.62 19.46
C ASN A 126 -19.98 6.32 19.91
N GLU A 127 -19.92 7.12 20.97
CA GLU A 127 -21.07 7.91 21.44
C GLU A 127 -21.55 8.92 20.40
N MET A 128 -20.64 9.51 19.62
CA MET A 128 -20.97 10.46 18.56
C MET A 128 -21.55 9.77 17.32
N MET A 129 -21.29 8.47 17.11
CA MET A 129 -21.88 7.69 16.02
C MET A 129 -21.89 6.19 16.37
N PRO A 130 -22.90 5.70 17.12
CA PRO A 130 -22.91 4.33 17.66
C PRO A 130 -22.90 3.22 16.62
N GLU A 131 -22.66 1.98 17.08
CA GLU A 131 -22.70 0.77 16.26
C GLU A 131 -24.10 0.53 15.65
N LEU A 132 -24.24 0.88 14.36
CA LEU A 132 -25.37 0.75 13.42
C LEU A 132 -26.68 1.53 13.64
N TYR A 133 -27.22 1.98 12.51
CA TYR A 133 -28.63 2.33 12.34
C TYR A 133 -29.20 1.86 11.00
N GLU A 134 -30.36 1.19 11.06
CA GLU A 134 -31.30 1.09 9.96
C GLU A 134 -31.84 2.51 9.63
N VAL A 135 -32.29 2.73 8.39
CA VAL A 135 -32.69 4.05 7.85
C VAL A 135 -33.59 4.92 8.77
N PRO A 136 -34.56 4.37 9.54
CA PRO A 136 -35.37 5.18 10.45
C PRO A 136 -34.55 5.86 11.56
N LEU A 137 -33.53 5.19 12.09
CA LEU A 137 -32.75 5.68 13.22
C LEU A 137 -31.66 6.67 12.80
N ALA A 138 -31.29 6.72 11.52
CA ALA A 138 -30.43 7.78 10.99
C ALA A 138 -31.11 9.16 11.05
N TYR A 139 -32.45 9.20 10.94
CA TYR A 139 -33.23 10.42 11.09
C TYR A 139 -33.16 10.92 12.55
N ASP A 140 -33.43 10.03 13.51
CA ASP A 140 -33.36 10.32 14.94
C ASP A 140 -31.94 10.71 15.37
N PHE A 141 -30.93 10.02 14.86
CA PHE A 141 -29.52 10.31 15.11
C PHE A 141 -29.16 11.74 14.67
N VAL A 142 -29.54 12.14 13.45
CA VAL A 142 -29.29 13.51 12.96
C VAL A 142 -30.06 14.54 13.77
N GLN A 143 -31.28 14.24 14.22
CA GLN A 143 -32.04 15.14 15.09
C GLN A 143 -31.35 15.35 16.44
N ASN A 144 -30.74 14.30 17.00
CA ASN A 144 -30.08 14.34 18.30
C ASN A 144 -28.62 14.83 18.25
N HIS A 145 -28.03 14.98 17.05
CA HIS A 145 -26.66 15.46 16.85
C HIS A 145 -26.67 16.69 15.92
N PRO A 146 -27.03 17.89 16.41
CA PRO A 146 -27.02 19.11 15.59
C PRO A 146 -25.61 19.55 15.16
N ASP A 147 -24.58 18.93 15.72
CA ASP A 147 -23.15 19.21 15.56
C ASP A 147 -22.43 18.24 14.60
N LEU A 148 -23.16 17.52 13.74
CA LEU A 148 -22.58 16.61 12.72
C LEU A 148 -21.50 17.26 11.83
N ASP A 149 -21.51 18.58 11.72
CA ASP A 149 -20.48 19.34 11.01
C ASP A 149 -19.11 19.30 11.71
N LYS A 150 -19.09 19.11 13.04
CA LYS A 150 -17.87 18.94 13.84
C LYS A 150 -17.26 17.54 13.78
N LEU A 151 -18.00 16.55 13.27
CA LEU A 151 -17.48 15.18 13.17
C LEU A 151 -16.19 15.11 12.34
N ASP A 152 -16.07 15.92 11.28
CA ASP A 152 -14.87 15.91 10.44
C ASP A 152 -13.66 16.53 11.18
N GLU A 153 -13.90 17.50 12.05
CA GLU A 153 -12.88 18.11 12.91
C GLU A 153 -12.40 17.11 13.96
N VAL A 154 -13.33 16.48 14.69
CA VAL A 154 -13.02 15.44 15.68
C VAL A 154 -12.32 14.24 15.04
N ALA A 155 -12.82 13.77 13.89
CA ALA A 155 -12.22 12.65 13.19
C ALA A 155 -10.84 12.98 12.62
N SER A 156 -10.56 14.25 12.28
CA SER A 156 -9.24 14.62 11.79
C SER A 156 -8.13 14.44 12.81
N ALA A 157 -8.44 14.46 14.11
CA ALA A 157 -7.46 14.21 15.17
C ALA A 157 -7.05 12.73 15.27
N THR A 158 -7.83 11.81 14.71
CA THR A 158 -7.65 10.35 14.86
C THR A 158 -7.23 9.69 13.55
N LYS A 159 -6.78 10.49 12.58
CA LYS A 159 -6.29 10.00 11.29
C LYS A 159 -5.04 9.16 11.48
N ILE A 160 -5.07 7.96 10.92
CA ILE A 160 -3.86 7.16 10.72
C ILE A 160 -2.95 7.92 9.77
N LYS A 161 -1.68 8.10 10.15
CA LYS A 161 -0.71 8.86 9.34
C LYS A 161 -0.13 7.99 8.24
N THR A 162 0.20 6.74 8.57
CA THR A 162 0.68 5.77 7.59
C THR A 162 0.28 4.35 7.96
N TYR A 163 0.36 3.46 6.98
CA TYR A 163 0.13 2.05 7.16
C TYR A 163 1.15 1.26 6.34
N ILE A 164 1.60 0.16 6.91
CA ILE A 164 2.66 -0.68 6.37
C ILE A 164 2.08 -2.07 6.20
N GLY A 165 2.31 -2.65 5.03
CA GLY A 165 1.93 -4.00 4.71
C GLY A 165 3.03 -4.99 4.93
N PHE A 166 2.59 -6.22 5.18
CA PHE A 166 3.44 -7.39 5.12
C PHE A 166 3.17 -8.09 3.79
N CYS A 167 3.86 -7.64 2.75
CA CYS A 167 3.57 -7.96 1.34
C CYS A 167 4.26 -9.21 0.79
N SER A 168 5.18 -9.82 1.56
CA SER A 168 5.92 -11.01 1.12
C SER A 168 5.00 -12.19 0.83
N ALA A 169 5.14 -12.79 -0.36
CA ALA A 169 4.49 -14.05 -0.71
C ALA A 169 5.09 -15.23 0.06
N ASP A 170 6.38 -15.15 0.41
CA ASP A 170 7.03 -16.03 1.37
C ASP A 170 6.39 -15.82 2.76
N LYS A 171 5.69 -16.86 3.23
CA LYS A 171 4.93 -16.87 4.47
C LYS A 171 5.83 -16.86 5.71
N GLU A 172 7.02 -17.43 5.63
CA GLU A 172 7.96 -17.48 6.75
C GLU A 172 8.54 -16.09 6.97
N LYS A 173 9.10 -15.50 5.91
CA LYS A 173 9.56 -14.10 5.92
C LYS A 173 8.47 -13.15 6.41
N ARG A 174 7.25 -13.28 5.87
CA ARG A 174 6.09 -12.47 6.29
C ARG A 174 5.78 -12.63 7.78
N THR A 175 5.86 -13.85 8.29
CA THR A 175 5.59 -14.16 9.70
C THR A 175 6.63 -13.51 10.61
N GLU A 176 7.91 -13.58 10.25
CA GLU A 176 8.98 -12.94 11.01
C GLU A 176 8.85 -11.41 11.03
N GLU A 177 8.55 -10.78 9.89
CA GLU A 177 8.35 -9.33 9.80
C GLU A 177 7.19 -8.87 10.70
N ILE A 178 6.07 -9.59 10.72
CA ILE A 178 4.94 -9.29 11.60
C ILE A 178 5.35 -9.39 13.07
N LYS A 179 6.11 -10.43 13.45
CA LYS A 179 6.59 -10.58 14.83
C LYS A 179 7.51 -9.42 15.21
N ARG A 180 8.46 -9.05 14.34
CA ARG A 180 9.34 -7.89 14.57
C ARG A 180 8.54 -6.60 14.73
N ALA A 181 7.50 -6.39 13.93
CA ALA A 181 6.63 -5.23 14.04
C ALA A 181 5.93 -5.17 15.41
N ILE A 182 5.34 -6.27 15.85
CA ILE A 182 4.68 -6.34 17.16
C ILE A 182 5.68 -6.09 18.30
N LEU A 183 6.90 -6.63 18.21
CA LEU A 183 7.95 -6.39 19.22
C LEU A 183 8.41 -4.93 19.24
N LYS A 184 8.63 -4.34 18.07
CA LYS A 184 9.14 -2.98 17.94
C LYS A 184 8.12 -1.94 18.41
N TYR A 185 6.88 -2.05 17.95
CA TYR A 185 5.87 -1.03 18.16
C TYR A 185 4.96 -1.31 19.36
N GLN A 186 4.94 -2.54 19.88
CA GLN A 186 4.10 -2.94 21.01
C GLN A 186 2.61 -2.62 20.79
N ILE A 187 2.15 -2.71 19.54
CA ILE A 187 0.75 -2.52 19.14
C ILE A 187 0.21 -3.73 18.37
N PRO A 188 -1.11 -3.98 18.38
CA PRO A 188 -1.69 -5.04 17.59
C PRO A 188 -1.54 -4.78 16.08
N VAL A 189 -1.34 -5.85 15.32
CA VAL A 189 -1.30 -5.80 13.85
C VAL A 189 -2.66 -6.20 13.29
N PHE A 190 -3.18 -5.46 12.32
CA PHE A 190 -4.42 -5.83 11.62
C PHE A 190 -4.16 -7.07 10.78
N GLY A 191 -4.73 -8.23 11.15
CA GLY A 191 -4.59 -9.49 10.41
C GLY A 191 -5.88 -9.86 9.68
N ASN A 192 -5.75 -10.44 8.48
CA ASN A 192 -6.87 -11.04 7.76
C ASN A 192 -6.64 -12.55 7.61
N PHE A 193 -7.51 -13.35 8.23
CA PHE A 193 -7.40 -14.80 8.28
C PHE A 193 -8.41 -15.46 7.37
N ARG A 194 -8.03 -16.56 6.70
CA ARG A 194 -8.99 -17.44 6.00
C ARG A 194 -9.45 -18.53 6.96
N MET A 195 -10.71 -18.46 7.38
CA MET A 195 -11.32 -19.34 8.39
C MET A 195 -12.66 -19.87 7.87
N CYS A 196 -12.88 -21.19 7.97
CA CYS A 196 -14.15 -21.84 7.61
C CYS A 196 -14.70 -21.44 6.22
N GLY A 197 -13.81 -21.27 5.23
CA GLY A 197 -14.19 -20.88 3.86
C GLY A 197 -14.46 -19.39 3.64
N ALA A 198 -14.32 -18.55 4.67
CA ALA A 198 -14.49 -17.10 4.61
C ALA A 198 -13.24 -16.35 5.10
N TYR A 199 -13.19 -15.04 4.88
CA TYR A 199 -12.15 -14.16 5.44
C TYR A 199 -12.65 -13.49 6.71
N HIS A 200 -11.76 -13.31 7.69
CA HIS A 200 -12.07 -12.68 8.96
C HIS A 200 -10.92 -11.77 9.41
N ALA A 201 -11.24 -10.51 9.71
CA ALA A 201 -10.28 -9.51 10.15
C ALA A 201 -10.22 -9.41 11.68
N VAL A 202 -9.01 -9.35 12.23
CA VAL A 202 -8.74 -9.38 13.68
C VAL A 202 -7.49 -8.57 14.05
N PRO A 203 -7.39 -8.00 15.27
CA PRO A 203 -6.13 -7.51 15.81
C PRO A 203 -5.28 -8.69 16.30
N ILE A 204 -4.15 -8.95 15.66
CA ILE A 204 -3.12 -9.91 16.11
C ILE A 204 -2.40 -9.30 17.31
N ILE A 205 -2.38 -10.01 18.43
CA ILE A 205 -1.85 -9.55 19.72
C ILE A 205 -0.68 -10.38 20.23
N GLY A 206 -0.23 -11.37 19.46
CA GLY A 206 0.93 -12.19 19.81
C GLY A 206 0.98 -13.52 19.09
N TRP A 207 1.93 -14.36 19.50
CA TRP A 207 2.15 -15.69 18.93
C TRP A 207 2.69 -16.70 19.96
N ASP A 208 2.72 -17.96 19.56
CA ASP A 208 3.57 -19.01 20.14
C ASP A 208 4.31 -19.76 19.01
N GLU A 209 4.90 -20.92 19.26
CA GLU A 209 5.64 -21.66 18.23
C GLU A 209 4.79 -22.14 17.03
N LYS A 210 3.45 -22.16 17.14
CA LYS A 210 2.56 -22.78 16.13
C LYS A 210 1.46 -21.87 15.61
N LYS A 211 1.08 -20.82 16.35
CA LYS A 211 -0.13 -20.05 16.07
C LYS A 211 -0.01 -18.58 16.43
N TRP A 212 -0.80 -17.79 15.71
CA TRP A 212 -1.14 -16.41 16.06
C TRP A 212 -2.21 -16.40 17.15
N TYR A 213 -2.16 -15.38 18.00
CA TYR A 213 -3.23 -15.03 18.93
C TYR A 213 -3.78 -13.66 18.56
N TYR A 214 -5.10 -13.53 18.66
CA TYR A 214 -5.80 -12.33 18.23
C TYR A 214 -7.08 -12.10 19.05
N MET A 215 -7.50 -10.84 19.11
CA MET A 215 -8.77 -10.47 19.72
C MET A 215 -9.91 -10.72 18.73
N ASN A 216 -10.96 -11.43 19.15
CA ASN A 216 -12.11 -11.70 18.30
C ASN A 216 -13.17 -10.59 18.38
N SER A 217 -14.17 -10.68 17.50
CA SER A 217 -15.29 -9.73 17.40
C SER A 217 -16.67 -10.37 17.63
N TRP A 218 -16.74 -11.47 18.37
CA TRP A 218 -17.96 -12.22 18.74
C TRP A 218 -18.25 -12.20 20.24
N GLY A 219 -17.49 -11.43 21.02
CA GLY A 219 -17.66 -11.28 22.46
C GLY A 219 -16.81 -12.25 23.28
N THR A 220 -16.81 -12.00 24.59
CA THR A 220 -15.90 -12.63 25.56
C THR A 220 -16.14 -14.13 25.77
N THR A 221 -17.35 -14.62 25.46
CA THR A 221 -17.70 -16.05 25.54
C THR A 221 -17.12 -16.88 24.41
N TYR A 222 -16.63 -16.23 23.34
CA TYR A 222 -15.95 -16.89 22.24
C TYR A 222 -14.44 -16.88 22.49
N GLY A 223 -13.81 -18.05 22.38
CA GLY A 223 -12.40 -18.22 22.78
C GLY A 223 -12.20 -18.12 24.30
N GLU A 224 -11.00 -17.73 24.71
CA GLU A 224 -10.66 -17.51 26.12
C GLU A 224 -10.78 -16.01 26.43
N ASN A 225 -11.91 -15.60 27.01
CA ASN A 225 -12.22 -14.19 27.29
C ASN A 225 -12.10 -13.27 26.06
N GLY A 226 -12.53 -13.74 24.90
CA GLY A 226 -12.43 -12.99 23.64
C GLY A 226 -11.13 -13.22 22.86
N ILE A 227 -10.15 -13.93 23.43
CA ILE A 227 -8.90 -14.24 22.74
C ILE A 227 -9.04 -15.57 22.00
N CYS A 228 -8.73 -15.54 20.71
CA CYS A 228 -8.68 -16.71 19.86
C CYS A 228 -7.28 -16.93 19.30
N SER A 229 -7.10 -18.07 18.63
CA SER A 229 -5.83 -18.39 18.00
C SER A 229 -6.02 -19.18 16.71
N SER A 230 -5.13 -18.98 15.75
CA SER A 230 -5.14 -19.67 14.46
C SER A 230 -3.71 -19.97 13.99
N LYS A 231 -3.54 -21.06 13.24
CA LYS A 231 -2.25 -21.46 12.67
C LYS A 231 -1.68 -20.38 11.74
N TYR A 232 -0.35 -20.32 11.63
CA TYR A 232 0.33 -19.32 10.79
C TYR A 232 -0.16 -19.29 9.33
N ASP A 233 -0.41 -20.46 8.74
CA ASP A 233 -0.82 -20.65 7.34
C ASP A 233 -2.19 -20.07 6.99
N THR A 234 -3.05 -19.84 7.99
CA THR A 234 -4.37 -19.23 7.80
C THR A 234 -4.31 -17.72 7.61
N LEU A 235 -3.20 -17.06 7.96
CA LEU A 235 -3.02 -15.63 7.74
C LEU A 235 -2.77 -15.33 6.26
N THR A 236 -3.65 -14.52 5.67
CA THR A 236 -3.59 -14.17 4.24
C THR A 236 -2.71 -12.96 4.01
N TYR A 237 -2.95 -11.89 4.75
CA TYR A 237 -2.14 -10.68 4.79
C TYR A 237 -2.34 -9.97 6.13
N ALA A 238 -1.46 -9.01 6.41
CA ALA A 238 -1.54 -8.18 7.59
C ALA A 238 -1.12 -6.73 7.28
N ILE A 239 -1.53 -5.81 8.14
CA ILE A 239 -1.27 -4.37 8.03
C ILE A 239 -0.93 -3.83 9.42
N LEU A 240 0.20 -3.15 9.51
CA LEU A 240 0.58 -2.35 10.67
C LEU A 240 0.04 -0.92 10.46
N LEU A 241 -0.67 -0.40 11.45
CA LEU A 241 -1.26 0.94 11.43
C LEU A 241 -0.44 1.85 12.35
N LEU A 242 -0.01 3.00 11.85
CA LEU A 242 0.89 3.90 12.59
C LEU A 242 0.37 5.34 12.59
N ASP A 243 0.49 5.97 13.76
CA ASP A 243 0.22 7.37 14.01
C ASP A 243 1.49 8.22 13.85
N GLU A 244 1.42 9.50 14.23
CA GLU A 244 2.55 10.42 14.13
C GLU A 244 3.73 10.05 15.02
N LYS A 245 3.45 9.53 16.22
CA LYS A 245 4.47 9.21 17.23
C LYS A 245 5.28 7.96 16.87
N ASN A 246 4.67 7.02 16.14
CA ASN A 246 5.24 5.71 15.87
C ASN A 246 5.48 5.45 14.38
N SER A 247 5.33 6.45 13.50
CA SER A 247 5.66 6.32 12.08
C SER A 247 7.17 6.22 11.86
N PRO A 248 7.66 5.40 10.91
CA PRO A 248 9.07 5.39 10.56
C PRO A 248 9.47 6.76 9.99
N VAL A 249 10.62 7.27 10.44
CA VAL A 249 11.18 8.51 9.91
C VAL A 249 11.70 8.25 8.50
N PHE A 250 11.29 9.10 7.56
CA PHE A 250 11.88 9.07 6.22
C PHE A 250 13.34 9.53 6.29
N PRO A 251 14.29 8.70 5.85
CA PRO A 251 15.69 8.88 6.26
C PRO A 251 16.45 9.91 5.43
N PHE A 252 15.91 10.36 4.30
CA PHE A 252 16.66 11.17 3.34
C PHE A 252 16.61 12.66 3.67
N THR A 253 17.76 13.23 4.01
CA THR A 253 17.90 14.64 4.41
C THR A 253 17.95 15.59 3.22
N ASP A 254 18.24 15.08 2.03
CA ASP A 254 18.30 15.82 0.76
C ASP A 254 16.98 15.80 -0.02
N VAL A 255 15.88 15.36 0.60
CA VAL A 255 14.54 15.35 0.02
C VAL A 255 13.57 16.07 0.96
N ALA A 256 13.46 17.39 0.79
CA ALA A 256 12.52 18.23 1.53
C ALA A 256 11.05 17.82 1.26
N ASP A 257 10.13 18.13 2.17
CA ASP A 257 8.70 17.85 2.00
C ASP A 257 8.10 18.62 0.82
N GLU A 258 8.59 19.84 0.58
CA GLU A 258 8.18 20.73 -0.51
C GLU A 258 8.82 20.36 -1.85
N HIS A 259 9.81 19.46 -1.86
CA HIS A 259 10.44 19.01 -3.10
C HIS A 259 9.39 18.38 -4.03
N TRP A 260 9.36 18.80 -5.29
CA TRP A 260 8.36 18.36 -6.29
C TRP A 260 8.30 16.83 -6.43
N GLY A 261 9.43 16.14 -6.24
CA GLY A 261 9.56 14.69 -6.25
C GLY A 261 9.25 13.98 -4.92
N SER A 262 9.15 14.71 -3.79
CA SER A 262 9.13 14.15 -2.43
C SER A 262 8.08 13.05 -2.25
N LYS A 263 6.85 13.32 -2.69
CA LYS A 263 5.75 12.34 -2.63
C LYS A 263 6.07 11.05 -3.38
N ALA A 264 6.60 11.15 -4.59
CA ALA A 264 6.89 9.97 -5.41
C ALA A 264 8.09 9.20 -4.85
N ILE A 265 9.14 9.90 -4.42
CA ILE A 265 10.32 9.31 -3.78
C ILE A 265 9.92 8.54 -2.51
N ARG A 266 9.18 9.18 -1.59
CA ARG A 266 8.67 8.53 -0.37
C ARG A 266 7.83 7.30 -0.67
N ARG A 267 7.05 7.32 -1.77
CA ARG A 267 6.22 6.19 -2.19
C ARG A 267 7.06 5.04 -2.74
N CYS A 268 7.99 5.31 -3.66
CA CYS A 268 8.87 4.29 -4.21
C CYS A 268 9.80 3.70 -3.13
N TYR A 269 10.36 4.55 -2.26
CA TYR A 269 11.19 4.10 -1.14
C TYR A 269 10.37 3.27 -0.15
N GLY A 270 9.21 3.79 0.27
CA GLY A 270 8.34 3.10 1.22
C GLY A 270 7.88 1.75 0.73
N ALA A 271 7.66 1.58 -0.57
CA ALA A 271 7.31 0.31 -1.20
C ALA A 271 8.50 -0.63 -1.47
N GLY A 272 9.74 -0.26 -1.10
CA GLY A 272 10.93 -1.07 -1.33
C GLY A 272 11.38 -1.15 -2.80
N ILE A 273 10.88 -0.25 -3.64
CA ILE A 273 11.15 -0.22 -5.09
C ILE A 273 12.49 0.47 -5.39
N ILE A 274 12.86 1.46 -4.58
CA ILE A 274 14.09 2.22 -4.74
C ILE A 274 14.75 2.49 -3.38
N ASN A 275 16.08 2.53 -3.37
CA ASN A 275 16.88 2.90 -2.21
C ASN A 275 17.56 4.27 -2.43
N GLY A 276 18.03 4.86 -1.33
CA GLY A 276 18.98 5.96 -1.37
C GLY A 276 20.33 5.52 -1.95
N ILE A 277 21.18 6.49 -2.24
CA ILE A 277 22.58 6.22 -2.60
C ILE A 277 23.41 5.86 -1.36
N ASP A 278 22.94 6.27 -0.19
CA ASP A 278 23.45 5.86 1.11
C ASP A 278 22.30 5.84 2.16
N ALA A 279 22.66 5.79 3.44
CA ALA A 279 21.70 5.71 4.54
C ALA A 279 20.83 6.97 4.73
N THR A 280 21.30 8.15 4.34
CA THR A 280 20.64 9.45 4.60
C THR A 280 20.50 10.33 3.36
N HIS A 281 20.99 9.91 2.19
CA HIS A 281 20.87 10.66 0.94
C HIS A 281 20.19 9.84 -0.16
N PHE A 282 19.26 10.49 -0.86
CA PHE A 282 18.58 9.93 -2.02
C PHE A 282 19.22 10.36 -3.35
N ASN A 283 19.82 11.56 -3.39
CA ASN A 283 20.30 12.27 -4.57
C ASN A 283 19.20 12.45 -5.65
N PRO A 284 18.16 13.26 -5.37
CA PRO A 284 17.00 13.39 -6.26
C PRO A 284 17.35 13.93 -7.67
N GLU A 285 18.31 14.84 -7.74
CA GLU A 285 18.73 15.49 -9.00
C GLU A 285 19.89 14.77 -9.69
N GLY A 286 20.40 13.69 -9.10
CA GLY A 286 21.44 12.86 -9.71
C GLY A 286 20.97 12.17 -10.99
N VAL A 287 21.87 12.08 -11.96
CA VAL A 287 21.64 11.38 -13.24
C VAL A 287 21.26 9.93 -12.98
N LEU A 288 20.20 9.47 -13.64
CA LEU A 288 19.74 8.10 -13.61
C LEU A 288 20.67 7.22 -14.46
N THR A 289 21.29 6.23 -13.82
CA THR A 289 22.12 5.25 -14.53
C THR A 289 21.32 4.06 -15.03
N ARG A 290 21.85 3.36 -16.02
CA ARG A 290 21.28 2.11 -16.57
C ARG A 290 21.09 1.03 -15.49
N ALA A 291 22.05 0.87 -14.59
CA ALA A 291 21.93 -0.06 -13.46
C ALA A 291 20.79 0.30 -12.48
N GLN A 292 20.57 1.58 -12.22
CA GLN A 292 19.53 2.04 -11.29
C GLN A 292 18.12 1.76 -11.81
N ILE A 293 17.88 1.96 -13.11
CA ILE A 293 16.59 1.60 -13.70
C ILE A 293 16.40 0.08 -13.77
N CYS A 294 17.44 -0.71 -14.07
CA CYS A 294 17.35 -2.17 -13.99
C CYS A 294 16.95 -2.64 -12.59
N GLN A 295 17.60 -2.12 -11.55
CA GLN A 295 17.26 -2.45 -10.18
C GLN A 295 15.81 -2.08 -9.83
N THR A 296 15.35 -0.92 -10.29
CA THR A 296 13.98 -0.45 -10.07
C THR A 296 12.97 -1.37 -10.75
N LEU A 297 13.18 -1.74 -12.01
CA LEU A 297 12.31 -2.66 -12.76
C LEU A 297 12.33 -4.07 -12.17
N TYR A 298 13.50 -4.56 -11.74
CA TYR A 298 13.63 -5.85 -11.06
C TYR A 298 12.83 -5.88 -9.75
N LYS A 299 12.94 -4.83 -8.92
CA LYS A 299 12.14 -4.70 -7.69
C LYS A 299 10.65 -4.59 -7.98
N LEU A 300 10.26 -3.85 -9.01
CA LEU A 300 8.86 -3.79 -9.44
C LEU A 300 8.35 -5.17 -9.87
N ALA A 301 9.11 -5.94 -10.64
CA ALA A 301 8.72 -7.28 -11.06
C ALA A 301 8.46 -8.18 -9.85
N ILE A 302 9.35 -8.18 -8.86
CA ILE A 302 9.17 -8.91 -7.60
C ILE A 302 7.84 -8.48 -6.95
N LYS A 303 7.57 -7.18 -6.84
CA LYS A 303 6.35 -6.67 -6.20
C LYS A 303 5.08 -7.10 -6.92
N PHE A 304 5.06 -7.03 -8.26
CA PHE A 304 3.91 -7.48 -9.04
C PHE A 304 3.70 -9.00 -8.94
N THR A 305 4.77 -9.79 -8.92
CA THR A 305 4.68 -11.24 -8.70
C THR A 305 4.15 -11.56 -7.30
N GLU A 306 4.69 -10.94 -6.25
CA GLU A 306 4.25 -11.16 -4.87
C GLU A 306 2.80 -10.71 -4.63
N ALA A 307 2.38 -9.57 -5.21
CA ALA A 307 1.00 -9.09 -5.14
C ALA A 307 0.00 -10.06 -5.80
N ASN A 308 0.46 -10.85 -6.75
CA ASN A 308 -0.30 -11.94 -7.37
C ASN A 308 -0.29 -13.24 -6.55
N GLY A 309 0.36 -13.26 -5.39
CA GLY A 309 0.50 -14.43 -4.53
C GLY A 309 1.49 -15.46 -5.08
N GLU A 310 2.31 -15.07 -6.06
CA GLU A 310 3.32 -15.90 -6.69
C GLU A 310 4.69 -15.65 -6.01
N ILE A 311 5.54 -16.66 -5.97
CA ILE A 311 6.94 -16.49 -5.56
C ILE A 311 7.72 -15.99 -6.78
N PHE A 312 8.51 -14.94 -6.58
CA PHE A 312 9.40 -14.46 -7.64
C PHE A 312 10.55 -15.44 -7.84
N GLU A 313 10.59 -16.09 -9.00
CA GLU A 313 11.69 -16.92 -9.43
C GLU A 313 12.64 -16.09 -10.28
N ASP A 314 13.87 -15.89 -9.79
CA ASP A 314 14.92 -15.26 -10.59
C ASP A 314 15.26 -16.18 -11.77
N PRO A 315 15.13 -15.71 -13.03
CA PRO A 315 15.51 -16.51 -14.17
C PRO A 315 17.00 -16.86 -14.10
N TYR A 316 17.32 -18.16 -13.96
CA TYR A 316 18.68 -18.71 -14.03
C TYR A 316 19.36 -18.56 -15.42
N THR A 317 18.99 -17.55 -16.22
CA THR A 317 19.53 -17.31 -17.56
C THR A 317 20.96 -16.79 -17.50
N LEU A 318 21.88 -17.42 -18.23
CA LEU A 318 23.30 -17.07 -18.35
C LEU A 318 23.55 -15.80 -19.20
N VAL A 319 22.77 -14.73 -19.03
CA VAL A 319 23.18 -13.44 -19.58
C VAL A 319 24.32 -12.92 -18.71
N THR A 320 25.46 -12.61 -19.33
CA THR A 320 26.66 -12.09 -18.67
C THR A 320 27.27 -10.98 -19.50
N TYR A 321 27.92 -10.02 -18.84
CA TYR A 321 28.64 -8.92 -19.47
C TYR A 321 29.99 -8.75 -18.80
N SER A 322 30.99 -8.25 -19.53
CA SER A 322 32.35 -8.08 -18.99
C SER A 322 32.43 -7.05 -17.86
N ASP A 323 31.46 -6.14 -17.78
CA ASP A 323 31.39 -5.04 -16.81
C ASP A 323 30.31 -5.25 -15.72
N VAL A 324 29.75 -6.46 -15.62
CA VAL A 324 28.68 -6.80 -14.65
C VAL A 324 29.06 -8.06 -13.88
N MET A 325 29.74 -7.88 -12.74
CA MET A 325 30.27 -8.97 -11.91
C MET A 325 29.32 -9.35 -10.76
N PRO A 326 29.34 -10.61 -10.26
CA PRO A 326 28.45 -11.10 -9.21
C PRO A 326 28.39 -10.26 -7.92
N GLU A 327 29.48 -9.59 -7.57
CA GLU A 327 29.61 -8.71 -6.42
C GLU A 327 28.92 -7.35 -6.58
N HIS A 328 28.58 -6.96 -7.81
CA HIS A 328 27.88 -5.69 -8.05
C HIS A 328 26.45 -5.75 -7.54
N TRP A 329 26.02 -4.70 -6.85
CA TRP A 329 24.67 -4.58 -6.28
C TRP A 329 23.54 -4.71 -7.33
N PHE A 330 23.85 -4.40 -8.60
CA PHE A 330 22.93 -4.48 -9.74
C PHE A 330 23.03 -5.79 -10.54
N TYR A 331 23.89 -6.74 -10.15
CA TYR A 331 24.19 -7.94 -10.95
C TYR A 331 22.93 -8.71 -11.37
N ASN A 332 22.10 -9.11 -10.41
CA ASN A 332 20.86 -9.85 -10.71
C ASN A 332 19.85 -9.00 -11.49
N ALA A 333 19.76 -7.71 -11.18
CA ALA A 333 18.81 -6.82 -11.83
C ALA A 333 19.13 -6.58 -13.31
N VAL A 334 20.42 -6.40 -13.65
CA VAL A 334 20.86 -6.28 -15.04
C VAL A 334 20.56 -7.58 -15.80
N ARG A 335 20.95 -8.73 -15.22
CA ARG A 335 20.69 -10.05 -15.85
C ARG A 335 19.20 -10.29 -16.08
N TYR A 336 18.37 -9.98 -15.09
CA TYR A 336 16.92 -10.06 -15.22
C TYR A 336 16.41 -9.17 -16.37
N CYS A 337 16.77 -7.89 -16.36
CA CYS A 337 16.28 -6.94 -17.35
C CYS A 337 16.70 -7.32 -18.77
N SER A 338 17.94 -7.79 -18.96
CA SER A 338 18.41 -8.28 -20.26
C SER A 338 17.67 -9.54 -20.68
N SER A 339 17.48 -10.52 -19.78
CA SER A 339 16.76 -11.77 -20.09
C SER A 339 15.29 -11.55 -20.48
N LYS A 340 14.70 -10.46 -19.99
CA LYS A 340 13.32 -10.05 -20.27
C LYS A 340 13.21 -9.00 -21.37
N LEU A 341 14.32 -8.65 -22.03
CA LEU A 341 14.39 -7.63 -23.08
C LEU A 341 13.85 -6.25 -22.64
N LEU A 342 13.98 -5.94 -21.36
CA LEU A 342 13.60 -4.62 -20.82
C LEU A 342 14.65 -3.58 -21.16
N ILE A 343 15.92 -3.92 -20.97
CA ILE A 343 17.09 -3.10 -21.29
C ILE A 343 18.19 -4.05 -21.78
N SER A 344 18.72 -3.78 -22.96
CA SER A 344 19.81 -4.57 -23.58
C SER A 344 21.17 -3.91 -23.38
N GLU A 345 22.24 -4.65 -23.68
CA GLU A 345 23.60 -4.12 -23.75
C GLU A 345 23.77 -2.94 -24.68
N LYS A 346 24.79 -2.12 -24.42
CA LYS A 346 25.08 -0.92 -25.22
C LYS A 346 26.11 -1.19 -26.30
N HIS A 347 27.08 -2.04 -25.97
CA HIS A 347 28.11 -2.53 -26.89
C HIS A 347 28.22 -4.05 -26.76
N ASP A 348 28.82 -4.69 -27.76
CA ASP A 348 29.02 -6.14 -27.75
C ASP A 348 29.74 -6.56 -26.45
N ASN A 349 29.07 -7.38 -25.64
CA ASN A 349 29.53 -7.86 -24.33
C ASN A 349 29.74 -6.80 -23.21
N TYR A 350 29.24 -5.56 -23.37
CA TYR A 350 29.29 -4.50 -22.35
C TYR A 350 27.92 -3.85 -22.10
N PHE A 351 27.47 -3.86 -20.85
CA PHE A 351 26.18 -3.29 -20.48
C PHE A 351 26.25 -1.78 -20.23
N CYS A 352 27.40 -1.26 -19.82
CA CYS A 352 27.63 0.12 -19.39
C CYS A 352 26.71 0.54 -18.22
N PRO A 353 26.79 -0.11 -17.04
CA PRO A 353 25.84 0.07 -15.94
C PRO A 353 25.78 1.49 -15.35
N ASP A 354 26.91 2.20 -15.35
CA ASP A 354 27.03 3.54 -14.76
C ASP A 354 26.72 4.67 -15.75
N GLU A 355 26.52 4.35 -17.03
CA GLU A 355 26.15 5.35 -18.02
C GLU A 355 24.71 5.81 -17.84
N ALA A 356 24.46 7.06 -18.25
CA ALA A 356 23.14 7.66 -18.26
C ALA A 356 22.20 6.92 -19.22
N LEU A 357 20.93 6.79 -18.81
CA LEU A 357 19.85 6.32 -19.65
C LEU A 357 19.02 7.51 -20.15
N THR A 358 18.72 7.52 -21.44
CA THR A 358 17.93 8.59 -22.09
C THR A 358 16.44 8.46 -21.78
N ARG A 359 15.69 9.56 -21.94
CA ARG A 359 14.24 9.62 -21.75
C ARG A 359 13.48 8.69 -22.71
N GLY A 360 13.93 8.55 -23.95
CA GLY A 360 13.38 7.62 -24.93
C GLY A 360 13.61 6.16 -24.54
N GLU A 361 14.84 5.81 -24.16
CA GLU A 361 15.17 4.46 -23.67
C GLU A 361 14.37 4.09 -22.42
N PHE A 362 14.12 5.06 -21.53
CA PHE A 362 13.26 4.86 -20.37
C PHE A 362 11.85 4.47 -20.78
N CYS A 363 11.24 5.20 -21.72
CA CYS A 363 9.89 4.89 -22.18
C CYS A 363 9.81 3.49 -22.79
N ASN A 364 10.83 3.09 -23.55
CA ASN A 364 10.93 1.73 -24.07
C ASN A 364 11.01 0.67 -22.96
N ALA A 365 11.85 0.89 -21.94
CA ALA A 365 11.95 -0.03 -20.81
C ALA A 365 10.64 -0.13 -20.02
N ILE A 366 9.93 0.98 -19.80
CA ILE A 366 8.62 0.99 -19.14
C ILE A 366 7.57 0.26 -19.97
N TRP A 367 7.54 0.48 -21.28
CA TRP A 367 6.58 -0.20 -22.14
C TRP A 367 6.80 -1.72 -22.15
N ASN A 368 8.05 -2.16 -22.30
CA ASN A 368 8.38 -3.58 -22.25
C ASN A 368 8.04 -4.18 -20.88
N PHE A 369 8.24 -3.42 -19.79
CA PHE A 369 7.85 -3.86 -18.46
C PHE A 369 6.33 -4.03 -18.31
N ILE A 370 5.54 -3.08 -18.82
CA ILE A 370 4.07 -3.18 -18.83
C ILE A 370 3.64 -4.45 -19.56
N GLN A 371 4.21 -4.70 -20.75
CA GLN A 371 3.90 -5.91 -21.53
C GLN A 371 4.25 -7.20 -20.78
N LEU A 372 5.36 -7.19 -20.03
CA LEU A 372 5.79 -8.31 -19.22
C LEU A 372 4.81 -8.63 -18.08
N VAL A 373 4.34 -7.62 -17.35
CA VAL A 373 3.52 -7.84 -16.14
C VAL A 373 2.03 -7.99 -16.41
N CYS A 374 1.51 -7.40 -17.50
CA CYS A 374 0.09 -7.45 -17.84
C CYS A 374 -0.36 -8.69 -18.66
N LYS A 375 0.49 -9.74 -18.80
CA LYS A 375 0.23 -11.04 -19.46
C LYS A 375 -0.93 -11.03 -20.50
N SER A 376 -0.63 -10.78 -21.78
CA SER A 376 -1.38 -10.93 -23.06
C SER A 376 -2.93 -10.98 -23.16
N LYS A 377 -3.70 -11.41 -22.15
CA LYS A 377 -5.17 -11.42 -22.16
C LYS A 377 -5.78 -10.06 -21.86
N ASP A 378 -5.05 -9.18 -21.17
CA ASP A 378 -5.44 -7.80 -20.84
C ASP A 378 -4.42 -6.80 -21.40
N MET A 379 -4.06 -6.93 -22.69
CA MET A 379 -3.16 -5.98 -23.33
C MET A 379 -3.69 -4.57 -23.09
N ILE A 380 -2.91 -3.75 -22.38
CA ILE A 380 -3.22 -2.32 -22.26
C ILE A 380 -3.20 -1.77 -23.69
N ASN A 381 -4.39 -1.54 -24.24
CA ASN A 381 -4.58 -0.89 -25.52
C ASN A 381 -5.05 0.54 -25.21
N PRO A 382 -4.11 1.44 -24.83
CA PRO A 382 -4.49 2.77 -24.44
C PRO A 382 -5.09 3.47 -25.65
N SER A 383 -6.15 4.25 -25.41
CA SER A 383 -6.59 5.22 -26.42
C SER A 383 -5.46 6.22 -26.65
N LEU A 384 -4.81 6.12 -27.80
CA LEU A 384 -3.61 6.90 -28.10
C LEU A 384 -3.98 8.38 -28.24
N THR A 385 -3.31 9.21 -27.44
CA THR A 385 -3.37 10.66 -27.57
C THR A 385 -2.38 11.09 -28.65
N LYS A 386 -2.76 12.07 -29.47
CA LYS A 386 -1.85 12.65 -30.47
C LYS A 386 -0.57 13.15 -29.81
N MET A 387 0.58 12.84 -30.43
CA MET A 387 1.89 13.30 -29.97
C MET A 387 1.90 14.84 -29.83
N PRO A 388 2.12 15.40 -28.64
CA PRO A 388 2.11 16.86 -28.43
C PRO A 388 3.50 17.50 -28.61
N PHE A 389 4.55 16.70 -28.64
CA PHE A 389 5.94 17.15 -28.62
C PHE A 389 6.46 17.36 -30.04
N LYS A 390 7.03 18.53 -30.32
CA LYS A 390 7.53 18.92 -31.64
C LYS A 390 8.95 18.43 -31.93
N ASP A 391 9.68 18.09 -30.88
CA ASP A 391 11.03 17.54 -30.94
C ASP A 391 11.04 16.01 -31.03
N ILE A 392 9.91 15.41 -31.42
CA ILE A 392 9.80 13.99 -31.75
C ILE A 392 9.20 13.86 -33.15
N ALA A 393 9.95 13.27 -34.07
CA ALA A 393 9.48 12.96 -35.41
C ALA A 393 8.78 11.59 -35.44
N ASP A 394 7.83 11.40 -36.37
CA ASP A 394 7.05 10.15 -36.49
C ASP A 394 7.92 8.91 -36.79
N ASN A 395 9.17 9.11 -37.22
CA ASN A 395 10.16 8.05 -37.49
C ASN A 395 11.24 7.92 -36.40
N ASP A 396 11.12 8.63 -35.27
CA ASP A 396 12.06 8.49 -34.16
C ASP A 396 11.98 7.10 -33.54
N LYS A 397 13.15 6.60 -33.11
CA LYS A 397 13.36 5.23 -32.61
C LYS A 397 12.34 4.82 -31.54
N PHE A 398 11.95 5.74 -30.66
CA PHE A 398 11.06 5.48 -29.52
C PHE A 398 9.71 6.21 -29.63
N TYR A 399 9.30 6.61 -30.84
CA TYR A 399 8.07 7.39 -31.03
C TYR A 399 6.85 6.72 -30.40
N ASN A 400 6.66 5.42 -30.66
CA ASN A 400 5.51 4.66 -30.19
C ASN A 400 5.50 4.54 -28.67
N GLU A 401 6.64 4.19 -28.08
CA GLU A 401 6.82 3.98 -26.65
C GLU A 401 6.59 5.28 -25.88
N ILE A 402 7.10 6.41 -26.40
CA ILE A 402 6.85 7.74 -25.84
C ILE A 402 5.36 8.09 -25.95
N GLN A 403 4.73 7.87 -27.11
CA GLN A 403 3.30 8.17 -27.29
C GLN A 403 2.42 7.36 -26.34
N ILE A 404 2.73 6.08 -26.15
CA ILE A 404 2.02 5.18 -25.25
C ILE A 404 2.19 5.65 -23.80
N CYS A 405 3.43 5.89 -23.35
CA CYS A 405 3.69 6.34 -21.99
C CYS A 405 3.02 7.69 -21.70
N TYR A 406 2.95 8.58 -22.70
CA TYR A 406 2.23 9.85 -22.57
C TYR A 406 0.71 9.64 -22.49
N SER A 407 0.16 8.77 -23.34
CA SER A 407 -1.28 8.44 -23.35
C SER A 407 -1.74 7.78 -22.04
N LEU A 408 -0.86 7.02 -21.39
CA LEU A 408 -1.08 6.45 -20.06
C LEU A 408 -0.86 7.47 -18.92
N GLY A 409 -0.43 8.69 -19.23
CA GLY A 409 -0.12 9.73 -18.23
C GLY A 409 1.08 9.41 -17.35
N ILE A 410 1.92 8.45 -17.75
CA ILE A 410 3.14 8.04 -17.03
C ILE A 410 4.21 9.12 -17.16
N ILE A 411 4.37 9.66 -18.38
CA ILE A 411 5.33 10.72 -18.67
C ILE A 411 4.62 12.05 -18.98
N ASN A 412 5.40 13.13 -18.91
CA ASN A 412 5.06 14.46 -19.41
C ASN A 412 6.30 15.03 -20.14
N GLY A 413 6.09 16.07 -20.95
CA GLY A 413 7.18 16.87 -21.50
C GLY A 413 7.91 17.66 -20.41
N ILE A 414 9.14 18.08 -20.71
CA ILE A 414 9.86 19.06 -19.88
C ILE A 414 9.29 20.46 -20.09
N GLU A 415 8.70 20.70 -21.25
CA GLU A 415 7.89 21.87 -21.60
C GLU A 415 6.60 21.41 -22.29
N LYS A 416 5.73 22.36 -22.64
CA LYS A 416 4.41 22.07 -23.22
C LYS A 416 4.49 21.25 -24.51
N ASP A 417 5.47 21.52 -25.36
CA ASP A 417 5.65 20.91 -26.68
C ASP A 417 7.07 20.33 -26.87
N LYS A 418 7.79 20.06 -25.77
CA LYS A 418 9.16 19.52 -25.79
C LYS A 418 9.33 18.33 -24.83
N PHE A 419 9.87 17.22 -25.33
CA PHE A 419 10.12 16.01 -24.55
C PHE A 419 11.59 15.73 -24.26
N CYS A 420 12.50 16.10 -25.16
CA CYS A 420 13.93 15.78 -25.17
C CYS A 420 14.24 14.28 -25.05
N PRO A 421 13.95 13.46 -26.08
CA PRO A 421 14.10 12.01 -25.98
C PRO A 421 15.53 11.52 -25.70
N ASP A 422 16.54 12.26 -26.15
CA ASP A 422 17.96 11.89 -26.01
C ASP A 422 18.62 12.45 -24.73
N GLU A 423 17.91 13.29 -23.96
CA GLU A 423 18.43 13.78 -22.68
C GLU A 423 18.30 12.71 -21.58
N SER A 424 19.19 12.78 -20.59
CA SER A 424 19.16 11.89 -19.43
C SER A 424 18.03 12.26 -18.45
N LEU A 425 17.54 11.27 -17.70
CA LEU A 425 16.65 11.48 -16.56
C LEU A 425 17.44 11.69 -15.27
N ASN A 426 16.82 12.36 -14.29
CA ASN A 426 17.26 12.29 -12.90
C ASN A 426 16.44 11.27 -12.08
N ARG A 427 16.94 10.93 -10.88
CA ARG A 427 16.32 9.92 -10.00
C ARG A 427 14.92 10.32 -9.51
N ALA A 428 14.66 11.60 -9.25
CA ALA A 428 13.34 12.08 -8.87
C ALA A 428 12.31 11.96 -10.02
N GLN A 429 12.72 12.23 -11.25
CA GLN A 429 11.90 12.06 -12.46
C GLN A 429 11.53 10.59 -12.66
N MET A 430 12.49 9.67 -12.47
CA MET A 430 12.20 8.24 -12.47
C MET A 430 11.14 7.89 -11.42
N CYS A 431 11.30 8.31 -10.16
CA CYS A 431 10.32 8.01 -9.12
C CYS A 431 8.92 8.52 -9.47
N GLN A 432 8.80 9.72 -10.04
CA GLN A 432 7.51 10.27 -10.45
C GLN A 432 6.85 9.42 -11.55
N MET A 433 7.61 9.00 -12.55
CA MET A 433 7.11 8.15 -13.63
C MET A 433 6.74 6.74 -13.13
N ILE A 434 7.58 6.13 -12.29
CA ILE A 434 7.28 4.84 -11.65
C ILE A 434 6.05 4.92 -10.75
N TYR A 435 5.91 5.98 -9.96
CA TYR A 435 4.72 6.17 -9.12
C TYR A 435 3.42 6.26 -9.95
N LYS A 436 3.48 6.93 -11.11
CA LYS A 436 2.36 6.99 -12.06
C LYS A 436 2.11 5.64 -12.73
N LEU A 437 3.16 4.93 -13.14
CA LEU A 437 3.06 3.58 -13.71
C LEU A 437 2.30 2.63 -12.78
N ILE A 438 2.70 2.55 -11.51
CA ILE A 438 2.06 1.66 -10.53
C ILE A 438 0.58 2.00 -10.40
N LYS A 439 0.24 3.29 -10.31
CA LYS A 439 -1.16 3.73 -10.28
C LYS A 439 -1.95 3.29 -11.49
N GLN A 440 -1.37 3.32 -12.69
CA GLN A 440 -2.05 2.89 -13.90
C GLN A 440 -2.27 1.38 -13.89
N ILE A 441 -1.23 0.58 -13.59
CA ILE A 441 -1.37 -0.88 -13.56
C ILE A 441 -2.45 -1.30 -12.53
N GLU A 442 -2.47 -0.68 -11.35
CA GLU A 442 -3.51 -0.94 -10.35
C GLU A 442 -4.93 -0.56 -10.78
N VAL A 443 -5.08 0.36 -11.74
CA VAL A 443 -6.39 0.69 -12.33
C VAL A 443 -6.81 -0.38 -13.33
N TYR A 444 -5.89 -0.91 -14.13
CA TYR A 444 -6.19 -1.93 -15.14
C TYR A 444 -6.40 -3.34 -14.57
N GLU A 445 -5.90 -3.64 -13.36
CA GLU A 445 -6.20 -4.91 -12.67
C GLU A 445 -7.59 -4.95 -12.00
N LYS A 446 -8.35 -3.86 -12.01
CA LYS A 446 -9.72 -3.77 -11.45
C LYS A 446 -10.77 -3.84 -12.53
#